data_AF-A0A8S8Y8C5-F1
#
_entry.id   AF-A0A8S8Y8C5-F1
#
_cell.length_a   1.000
_cell.length_b   1.000
_cell.length_c   1.000
_cell.angle_alpha   90.00
_cell.angle_beta   90.00
_cell.angle_gamma   90.00
#
_symmetry.space_group_name_H-M   'P 1'
#
loop_
_entity.id
_entity.type
_entity.pdbx_description
1 polymer ?
#
loop_
_entity_poly.entity_id
_entity_poly.type
_entity_poly.pdbx_seq_one_letter_code
_entity_poly.pdbx_strand_id
1 'polypeptide(L)'
;MNAVEAILIGVVSLVAAVVLRLIYVWYTRIRPLQPSLDLEWAADCKHLTTATVNGSALTFHMVRNFTWRTTKDRDEDWEDEISVDAEDLKDVWFIVDHFHSIKGLAHTYLTFEFGCGTCLSFSFESRREKGERYHPWDGLWRAYELYLLVGTERDVTGLRTHGRGNKDYMFRANTPPEKNRELLFAMVKKLNDLAVNPEWYHSL
;
A
#
# COMPACT_ATOMS: atom_id res chain seq x y z
N MET A 1 -55.65 8.57 -3.40
CA MET A 1 -54.24 8.41 -3.80
C MET A 1 -54.21 8.07 -5.27
N ASN A 2 -53.60 8.91 -6.10
CA ASN A 2 -53.50 8.63 -7.54
C ASN A 2 -52.35 7.64 -7.82
N ALA A 3 -52.32 7.05 -9.02
CA ALA A 3 -51.32 6.04 -9.37
C ALA A 3 -49.87 6.56 -9.22
N VAL A 4 -49.64 7.86 -9.43
CA VAL A 4 -48.32 8.49 -9.31
C VAL A 4 -47.87 8.55 -7.85
N GLU A 5 -48.75 8.95 -6.92
CA GLU A 5 -48.47 8.96 -5.48
C GLU A 5 -48.16 7.55 -4.95
N ALA A 6 -48.93 6.54 -5.39
CA ALA A 6 -48.71 5.15 -4.98
C ALA A 6 -47.34 4.62 -5.45
N ILE A 7 -46.96 4.91 -6.71
CA ILE A 7 -45.65 4.56 -7.27
C ILE A 7 -44.53 5.28 -6.51
N LEU A 8 -44.69 6.57 -6.25
CA LEU A 8 -43.68 7.37 -5.54
C LEU A 8 -43.43 6.83 -4.13
N ILE A 9 -44.49 6.51 -3.38
CA ILE A 9 -44.39 5.91 -2.04
C ILE A 9 -43.70 4.54 -2.11
N GLY A 10 -44.04 3.72 -3.11
CA GLY A 10 -43.39 2.42 -3.32
C GLY A 10 -41.89 2.55 -3.58
N VAL A 11 -41.48 3.47 -4.45
CA VAL A 11 -40.06 3.74 -4.74
C VAL A 11 -39.32 4.25 -3.50
N VAL A 12 -39.88 5.22 -2.78
CA VAL A 12 -39.27 5.76 -1.56
C VAL A 12 -39.12 4.67 -0.49
N SER A 13 -40.14 3.83 -0.32
CA SER A 13 -40.11 2.72 0.64
C SER A 13 -39.04 1.69 0.27
N LEU A 14 -38.89 1.37 -1.01
CA LEU A 14 -37.84 0.46 -1.50
C LEU A 14 -36.45 1.04 -1.24
N VAL A 15 -36.22 2.32 -1.57
CA VAL A 15 -34.94 2.99 -1.32
C VAL A 15 -34.62 3.00 0.18
N ALA A 16 -35.59 3.35 1.03
CA ALA A 16 -35.41 3.31 2.48
C ALA A 16 -35.06 1.91 2.99
N ALA A 17 -35.73 0.87 2.49
CA ALA A 17 -35.43 -0.51 2.87
C ALA A 17 -34.01 -0.94 2.45
N VAL A 18 -33.56 -0.54 1.25
CA VAL A 18 -32.19 -0.80 0.78
C VAL A 18 -31.17 -0.09 1.68
N VAL A 19 -31.39 1.19 1.99
CA VAL A 19 -30.49 1.97 2.87
C VAL A 19 -30.42 1.35 4.27
N LEU A 20 -31.57 1.01 4.87
CA LEU A 20 -31.60 0.35 6.18
C LEU A 20 -30.89 -1.00 6.17
N ARG A 21 -31.02 -1.78 5.08
CA ARG A 21 -30.30 -3.05 4.91
C ARG A 21 -28.78 -2.83 4.82
N LEU A 22 -28.33 -1.83 4.07
CA LEU A 22 -26.90 -1.50 3.97
C LEU A 22 -26.34 -1.07 5.33
N ILE A 23 -27.08 -0.24 6.09
CA ILE A 23 -26.71 0.14 7.45
C ILE A 23 -26.64 -1.10 8.35
N TYR A 24 -27.65 -1.97 8.31
CA TYR A 24 -27.65 -3.21 9.10
C TYR A 24 -26.44 -4.09 8.78
N VAL A 25 -26.15 -4.33 7.50
CA VAL A 25 -24.99 -5.13 7.06
C VAL A 25 -23.69 -4.46 7.51
N TRP A 26 -23.56 -3.14 7.36
CA TRP A 26 -22.38 -2.42 7.81
C TRP A 26 -22.13 -2.61 9.31
N TYR A 27 -23.12 -2.35 10.15
CA TYR A 27 -22.94 -2.40 11.61
C TYR A 27 -22.79 -3.82 12.16
N THR A 28 -23.37 -4.83 11.51
CA THR A 28 -23.37 -6.22 12.02
C THR A 28 -22.34 -7.13 11.37
N ARG A 29 -21.90 -6.84 10.15
CA ARG A 29 -21.00 -7.72 9.38
C ARG A 29 -19.67 -7.08 9.05
N ILE A 30 -19.65 -5.82 8.62
CA ILE A 30 -18.42 -5.16 8.11
C ILE A 30 -17.65 -4.43 9.21
N ARG A 31 -18.33 -3.58 9.98
CA ARG A 31 -17.73 -2.79 11.07
C ARG A 31 -17.04 -3.64 12.15
N PRO A 32 -17.53 -4.84 12.51
CA PRO A 32 -16.86 -5.69 13.50
C PRO A 32 -15.60 -6.39 12.96
N LEU A 33 -15.39 -6.46 11.64
CA LEU A 33 -14.22 -7.13 11.06
C LEU A 33 -12.93 -6.49 11.58
N GLN A 34 -12.00 -7.35 11.97
CA GLN A 34 -10.65 -6.99 12.36
C GLN A 34 -9.69 -7.38 11.23
N PRO A 35 -8.72 -6.52 10.90
CA PRO A 35 -7.70 -6.85 9.91
C PRO A 35 -6.85 -8.00 10.43
N SER A 36 -6.42 -8.89 9.54
CA SER A 36 -5.71 -10.10 9.92
C SER A 36 -4.27 -10.11 9.40
N LEU A 37 -3.38 -10.78 10.11
CA LEU A 37 -2.04 -11.12 9.63
C LEU A 37 -1.97 -12.56 9.10
N ASP A 38 -2.91 -13.40 9.52
CA ASP A 38 -2.89 -14.85 9.37
C ASP A 38 -3.78 -15.32 8.20
N LEU A 39 -3.55 -14.74 7.02
CA LEU A 39 -4.24 -15.12 5.77
C LEU A 39 -3.24 -15.69 4.76
N GLU A 40 -3.78 -16.36 3.73
CA GLU A 40 -2.96 -16.74 2.57
C GLU A 40 -2.80 -15.54 1.64
N TRP A 41 -1.65 -14.89 1.70
CA TRP A 41 -1.36 -13.69 0.93
C TRP A 41 -0.92 -13.98 -0.51
N ALA A 42 -1.19 -13.04 -1.41
CA ALA A 42 -0.66 -13.05 -2.77
C ALA A 42 0.88 -12.95 -2.76
N ALA A 43 1.53 -13.53 -3.76
CA ALA A 43 2.99 -13.71 -3.78
C ALA A 43 3.79 -12.39 -3.64
N ASP A 44 3.29 -11.30 -4.21
CA ASP A 44 3.90 -9.97 -4.21
C ASP A 44 3.68 -9.16 -2.93
N CYS A 45 2.87 -9.66 -1.99
CA CYS A 45 2.67 -9.11 -0.64
C CYS A 45 2.70 -10.20 0.44
N LYS A 46 3.40 -11.31 0.14
CA LYS A 46 3.46 -12.51 0.97
C LYS A 46 4.05 -12.23 2.34
N HIS A 47 5.15 -11.48 2.37
CA HIS A 47 5.86 -11.13 3.59
C HIS A 47 5.61 -9.67 3.97
N LEU A 48 5.55 -9.42 5.28
CA LEU A 48 5.68 -8.09 5.85
C LEU A 48 7.15 -7.83 6.13
N THR A 49 7.69 -6.76 5.56
CA THR A 49 9.02 -6.31 5.93
C THR A 49 8.98 -5.79 7.36
N THR A 50 10.00 -6.09 8.16
CA THR A 50 10.21 -5.49 9.48
C THR A 50 11.61 -4.90 9.54
N ALA A 51 11.90 -4.05 10.53
CA ALA A 51 13.22 -3.50 10.72
C ALA A 51 13.66 -3.49 12.18
N THR A 52 14.87 -3.96 12.43
CA THR A 52 15.55 -3.79 13.72
C THR A 52 16.28 -2.45 13.72
N VAL A 53 16.16 -1.70 14.82
CA VAL A 53 16.75 -0.37 14.98
C VAL A 53 17.76 -0.40 16.12
N ASN A 54 19.01 -0.05 15.83
CA ASN A 54 20.07 0.10 16.82
C ASN A 54 20.82 1.43 16.61
N GLY A 55 20.32 2.50 17.25
CA GLY A 55 20.80 3.85 16.98
C GLY A 55 20.47 4.27 15.55
N SER A 56 21.50 4.57 14.75
CA SER A 56 21.35 4.87 13.33
C SER A 56 21.38 3.62 12.43
N ALA A 57 21.86 2.48 12.93
CA ALA A 57 21.89 1.24 12.16
C ALA A 57 20.47 0.65 12.05
N LEU A 58 20.05 0.39 10.81
CA LEU A 58 18.77 -0.18 10.45
C LEU A 58 19.00 -1.50 9.70
N THR A 59 18.32 -2.55 10.14
CA THR A 59 18.37 -3.85 9.47
C THR A 59 16.95 -4.27 9.09
N PHE A 60 16.65 -4.23 7.80
CA PHE A 60 15.37 -4.62 7.23
C PHE A 60 15.34 -6.11 6.94
N HIS A 61 14.24 -6.77 7.26
CA HIS A 61 14.03 -8.21 7.07
C HIS A 61 12.90 -8.45 6.08
N MET A 62 13.06 -9.41 5.17
CA MET A 62 12.07 -9.73 4.12
C MET A 62 11.77 -8.54 3.21
N VAL A 63 12.80 -7.98 2.58
CA VAL A 63 12.65 -6.89 1.59
C VAL A 63 12.37 -7.48 0.22
N ARG A 64 11.33 -6.98 -0.47
CA ARG A 64 10.96 -7.52 -1.79
C ARG A 64 11.99 -7.11 -2.85
N ASN A 65 12.43 -8.06 -3.68
CA ASN A 65 13.41 -7.82 -4.73
C ASN A 65 13.01 -8.47 -6.07
N PHE A 66 11.75 -8.28 -6.48
CA PHE A 66 11.24 -8.92 -7.69
C PHE A 66 11.80 -8.27 -8.96
N THR A 67 12.04 -9.07 -9.98
CA THR A 67 12.41 -8.58 -11.33
C THR A 67 11.22 -8.74 -12.27
N TRP A 68 10.71 -7.63 -12.80
CA TRP A 68 9.46 -7.59 -13.57
C TRP A 68 9.70 -7.52 -15.08
N ARG A 69 9.14 -8.48 -15.83
CA ARG A 69 9.01 -8.39 -17.30
C ARG A 69 7.59 -7.99 -17.70
N THR A 70 6.60 -8.53 -16.99
CA THR A 70 5.20 -8.11 -17.03
C THR A 70 4.59 -8.26 -15.63
N THR A 71 3.34 -7.84 -15.42
CA THR A 71 2.64 -8.11 -14.15
C THR A 71 2.47 -9.60 -13.81
N LYS A 72 2.61 -10.51 -14.80
CA LYS A 72 2.43 -11.96 -14.66
C LYS A 72 3.71 -12.78 -14.82
N ASP A 73 4.71 -12.22 -15.48
CA ASP A 73 6.01 -12.84 -15.71
C ASP A 73 7.08 -12.02 -14.98
N ARG A 74 7.59 -12.61 -13.91
CA ARG A 74 8.52 -11.98 -12.97
C ARG A 74 9.32 -13.03 -12.23
N ASP A 75 10.51 -12.65 -11.80
CA ASP A 75 11.30 -13.45 -10.87
C ASP A 75 10.97 -12.97 -9.47
N GLU A 76 10.47 -13.88 -8.63
CA GLU A 76 10.05 -13.57 -7.26
C GLU A 76 11.20 -13.86 -6.31
N ASP A 77 11.64 -12.84 -5.57
CA ASP A 77 12.73 -12.94 -4.61
C ASP A 77 12.52 -12.01 -3.40
N TRP A 78 13.01 -12.43 -2.24
CA TRP A 78 12.94 -11.69 -0.99
C TRP A 78 14.32 -11.70 -0.34
N GLU A 79 14.87 -10.51 -0.14
CA GLU A 79 16.12 -10.36 0.60
C GLU A 79 15.83 -10.61 2.08
N ASP A 80 16.50 -11.63 2.63
CA ASP A 80 16.33 -12.00 4.03
C ASP A 80 16.70 -10.85 4.94
N GLU A 81 17.80 -10.15 4.63
CA GLU A 81 18.32 -9.03 5.41
C GLU A 81 18.98 -7.96 4.52
N ILE A 82 18.63 -6.68 4.75
CA ILE A 82 19.36 -5.52 4.20
C ILE A 82 19.70 -4.57 5.34
N SER A 83 20.99 -4.34 5.55
CA SER A 83 21.49 -3.42 6.58
C SER A 83 21.97 -2.10 5.97
N VAL A 84 21.54 -0.99 6.56
CA VAL A 84 21.89 0.39 6.17
C VAL A 84 22.11 1.26 7.41
N ASP A 85 22.79 2.39 7.24
CA ASP A 85 22.95 3.40 8.30
C ASP A 85 22.11 4.64 7.95
N ALA A 86 21.24 5.08 8.86
CA ALA A 86 20.43 6.28 8.69
C ALA A 86 21.28 7.56 8.59
N GLU A 87 22.50 7.59 9.15
CA GLU A 87 23.43 8.72 8.95
C GLU A 87 24.05 8.72 7.55
N ASP A 88 24.03 7.59 6.84
CA ASP A 88 24.43 7.48 5.43
C ASP A 88 23.26 7.76 4.47
N LEU A 89 22.12 8.24 4.97
CA LEU A 89 20.99 8.64 4.12
C LEU A 89 21.39 9.86 3.27
N LYS A 90 21.49 9.64 1.97
CA LYS A 90 21.96 10.63 1.00
C LYS A 90 20.82 11.48 0.46
N ASP A 91 19.77 10.83 -0.03
CA ASP A 91 18.64 11.50 -0.68
C ASP A 91 17.32 10.76 -0.41
N VAL A 92 16.23 11.52 -0.39
CA VAL A 92 14.86 10.97 -0.41
C VAL A 92 14.22 11.39 -1.73
N TRP A 93 13.64 10.43 -2.42
CA TRP A 93 12.96 10.63 -3.69
C TRP A 93 11.47 10.40 -3.49
N PHE A 94 10.66 11.34 -3.96
CA PHE A 94 9.21 11.21 -4.06
C PHE A 94 8.83 10.81 -5.48
N ILE A 95 8.16 9.68 -5.63
CA ILE A 95 7.83 9.12 -6.93
C ILE A 95 6.33 9.19 -7.15
N VAL A 96 5.94 9.62 -8.36
CA VAL A 96 4.57 9.70 -8.83
C VAL A 96 4.41 8.77 -10.02
N ASP A 97 3.71 7.65 -9.81
CA ASP A 97 3.33 6.68 -10.83
C ASP A 97 1.98 7.07 -11.44
N HIS A 98 2.02 7.58 -12.68
CA HIS A 98 0.82 7.87 -13.45
C HIS A 98 0.32 6.62 -14.17
N PHE A 99 -0.65 5.94 -13.55
CA PHE A 99 -1.24 4.70 -14.08
C PHE A 99 -2.51 4.93 -14.93
N HIS A 100 -3.03 6.16 -15.02
CA HIS A 100 -4.22 6.49 -15.81
C HIS A 100 -4.05 7.80 -16.60
N SER A 101 -4.78 7.94 -17.71
CA SER A 101 -4.81 9.17 -18.53
C SER A 101 -5.40 10.38 -17.79
N ILE A 102 -6.01 10.17 -16.62
CA ILE A 102 -6.58 11.21 -15.77
C ILE A 102 -5.52 11.57 -14.73
N LYS A 103 -4.96 12.78 -14.83
CA LYS A 103 -3.83 13.29 -14.04
C LYS A 103 -4.03 13.34 -12.51
N GLY A 104 -5.20 12.94 -11.99
CA GLY A 104 -5.51 12.96 -10.55
C GLY A 104 -5.47 11.59 -9.87
N LEU A 105 -5.32 10.50 -10.62
CA LEU A 105 -5.19 9.14 -10.10
C LEU A 105 -3.75 8.70 -10.29
N ALA A 106 -2.88 9.09 -9.36
CA ALA A 106 -1.47 8.71 -9.35
C ALA A 106 -1.16 7.98 -8.05
N HIS A 107 -0.33 6.94 -8.15
CA HIS A 107 0.17 6.23 -6.98
C HIS A 107 1.48 6.86 -6.56
N THR A 108 1.64 7.17 -5.28
CA THR A 108 2.85 7.82 -4.78
C THR A 108 3.59 6.93 -3.80
N TYR A 109 4.91 7.01 -3.83
CA TYR A 109 5.78 6.26 -2.93
C TYR A 109 7.11 6.99 -2.74
N LEU A 110 7.90 6.56 -1.77
CA LEU A 110 9.19 7.15 -1.44
C LEU A 110 10.32 6.17 -1.75
N THR A 111 11.48 6.66 -2.17
CA THR A 111 12.72 5.90 -2.21
C THR A 111 13.78 6.60 -1.37
N PHE A 112 14.40 5.87 -0.45
CA PHE A 112 15.52 6.32 0.37
C PHE A 112 16.82 5.80 -0.26
N GLU A 113 17.68 6.71 -0.70
CA GLU A 113 18.99 6.43 -1.27
C GLU A 113 20.06 6.60 -0.18
N PHE A 114 20.86 5.56 0.03
CA PHE A 114 21.97 5.54 0.99
C PHE A 114 23.31 5.69 0.26
N GLY A 115 24.31 6.27 0.91
CA GLY A 115 25.65 6.48 0.35
C GLY A 115 26.37 5.20 -0.06
N CYS A 116 26.04 4.06 0.56
CA CYS A 116 26.50 2.72 0.17
C CYS A 116 25.93 2.21 -1.17
N GLY A 117 25.01 2.95 -1.80
CA GLY A 117 24.37 2.59 -3.07
C GLY A 117 23.08 1.78 -2.92
N THR A 118 22.67 1.47 -1.70
CA THR A 118 21.36 0.84 -1.44
C THR A 118 20.25 1.86 -1.66
N CYS A 119 19.19 1.44 -2.36
CA CYS A 119 17.97 2.23 -2.55
C CYS A 119 16.75 1.40 -2.13
N LEU A 120 16.06 1.84 -1.08
CA LEU A 120 14.86 1.16 -0.57
C LEU A 120 13.62 2.00 -0.83
N SER A 121 12.64 1.41 -1.49
CA SER A 121 11.37 2.04 -1.81
C SER A 121 10.28 1.60 -0.84
N PHE A 122 9.52 2.57 -0.32
CA PHE A 122 8.45 2.40 0.65
C PHE A 122 7.14 2.86 0.03
N SER A 123 6.16 1.96 -0.05
CA SER A 123 4.86 2.21 -0.68
C SER A 123 3.73 1.69 0.19
N PHE A 124 2.76 2.54 0.51
CA PHE A 124 1.51 2.06 1.12
C PHE A 124 0.64 1.42 0.04
N GLU A 125 0.33 0.15 0.22
CA GLU A 125 -0.38 -0.71 -0.72
C GLU A 125 -1.55 -1.42 -0.01
N SER A 126 -2.45 -1.97 -0.81
CA SER A 126 -3.39 -2.97 -0.32
C SER A 126 -2.70 -4.33 -0.25
N ARG A 127 -2.75 -4.99 0.90
CA ARG A 127 -2.41 -6.41 1.04
C ARG A 127 -3.57 -7.23 0.50
N ARG A 128 -3.26 -8.20 -0.36
CA ARG A 128 -4.28 -8.99 -1.06
C ARG A 128 -4.14 -10.45 -0.71
N GLU A 129 -5.27 -11.12 -0.50
CA GLU A 129 -5.30 -12.57 -0.36
C GLU A 129 -4.98 -13.24 -1.71
N LYS A 130 -4.56 -14.50 -1.63
CA LYS A 130 -4.22 -15.31 -2.79
C LYS A 130 -5.44 -15.50 -3.68
N GLY A 131 -5.34 -15.00 -4.91
CA GLY A 131 -6.43 -15.04 -5.88
C GLY A 131 -7.26 -13.77 -5.93
N GLU A 132 -7.07 -12.82 -5.00
CA GLU A 132 -7.72 -11.52 -5.05
C GLU A 132 -7.08 -10.58 -6.07
N ARG A 133 -7.96 -9.80 -6.71
CA ARG A 133 -7.59 -8.67 -7.56
C ARG A 133 -8.07 -7.40 -6.88
N TYR A 134 -7.23 -6.37 -6.88
CA TYR A 134 -7.61 -5.09 -6.33
C TYR A 134 -8.80 -4.49 -7.09
N HIS A 135 -9.80 -4.01 -6.34
CA HIS A 135 -10.90 -3.23 -6.86
C HIS A 135 -11.27 -2.10 -5.88
N PRO A 136 -11.34 -0.82 -6.31
CA PRO A 136 -11.58 0.32 -5.41
C PRO A 136 -12.88 0.25 -4.62
N TRP A 137 -13.93 -0.34 -5.21
CA TRP A 137 -15.21 -0.52 -4.51
C TRP A 137 -15.08 -1.47 -3.32
N ASP A 138 -14.24 -2.51 -3.43
CA ASP A 138 -14.09 -3.51 -2.37
C ASP A 138 -13.30 -2.90 -1.20
N GLY A 139 -12.32 -2.04 -1.51
CA GLY A 139 -11.58 -1.27 -0.50
C GLY A 139 -12.44 -0.33 0.34
N LEU A 140 -13.61 0.12 -0.14
CA LEU A 140 -14.57 0.89 0.66
C LEU A 140 -15.25 0.05 1.77
N TRP A 141 -15.21 -1.28 1.66
CA TRP A 141 -15.90 -2.21 2.56
C TRP A 141 -14.95 -3.01 3.46
N ARG A 142 -13.73 -2.50 3.72
CA ARG A 142 -12.70 -3.20 4.51
C ARG A 142 -12.33 -4.57 3.94
N ALA A 143 -12.10 -4.62 2.62
CA ALA A 143 -11.69 -5.84 1.94
C ALA A 143 -10.18 -6.09 1.98
N TYR A 144 -9.35 -5.09 2.29
CA TYR A 144 -7.90 -5.21 2.22
C TYR A 144 -7.22 -4.65 3.47
N GLU A 145 -6.18 -5.32 3.94
CA GLU A 145 -5.27 -4.81 4.95
C GLU A 145 -4.30 -3.78 4.36
N LEU A 146 -3.93 -2.79 5.16
CA LEU A 146 -2.89 -1.82 4.84
C LEU A 146 -1.53 -2.52 4.91
N TYR A 147 -0.77 -2.41 3.83
CA TYR A 147 0.55 -3.00 3.69
C TYR A 147 1.57 -1.90 3.38
N LEU A 148 2.60 -1.74 4.20
CA LEU A 148 3.74 -0.91 3.84
C LEU A 148 4.77 -1.79 3.13
N LEU A 149 4.68 -1.83 1.80
CA LEU A 149 5.65 -2.52 0.96
C LEU A 149 7.00 -1.83 1.09
N VAL A 150 8.03 -2.61 1.45
CA VAL A 150 9.43 -2.23 1.31
C VAL A 150 10.07 -3.16 0.31
N GLY A 151 10.66 -2.58 -0.73
CA GLY A 151 11.38 -3.32 -1.76
C GLY A 151 12.61 -2.57 -2.23
N THR A 152 13.46 -3.24 -3.01
CA THR A 152 14.52 -2.55 -3.74
C THR A 152 13.90 -1.56 -4.73
N GLU A 153 14.59 -0.46 -5.01
CA GLU A 153 14.11 0.52 -6.00
C GLU A 153 13.84 -0.15 -7.37
N ARG A 154 14.73 -1.06 -7.78
CA ARG A 154 14.58 -1.86 -9.00
C ARG A 154 13.26 -2.62 -9.03
N ASP A 155 12.85 -3.24 -7.93
CA ASP A 155 11.56 -3.95 -7.84
C ASP A 155 10.40 -2.96 -7.90
N VAL A 156 10.33 -2.03 -6.97
CA VAL A 156 9.14 -1.19 -6.77
C VAL A 156 8.89 -0.28 -7.96
N THR A 157 9.94 0.35 -8.51
CA THR A 157 9.85 1.13 -9.74
C THR A 157 9.73 0.22 -10.97
N GLY A 158 10.38 -0.95 -10.98
CA GLY A 158 10.31 -1.92 -12.07
C GLY A 158 8.92 -2.47 -12.31
N LEU A 159 8.15 -2.73 -11.25
CA LEU A 159 6.74 -3.12 -11.34
C LEU A 159 5.93 -2.10 -12.14
N ARG A 160 6.16 -0.82 -11.90
CA ARG A 160 5.37 0.29 -12.46
C ARG A 160 5.80 0.58 -13.89
N THR A 161 7.10 0.72 -14.11
CA THR A 161 7.68 1.06 -15.42
C THR A 161 7.72 -0.13 -16.38
N HIS A 162 8.23 -1.28 -15.97
CA HIS A 162 8.40 -2.46 -16.83
C HIS A 162 7.18 -3.38 -16.76
N GLY A 163 6.72 -3.68 -15.53
CA GLY A 163 5.60 -4.59 -15.31
C GLY A 163 4.27 -4.06 -15.84
N ARG A 164 3.97 -2.78 -15.58
CA ARG A 164 2.72 -2.10 -15.96
C ARG A 164 2.86 -1.18 -17.18
N GLY A 165 4.06 -0.73 -17.52
CA GLY A 165 4.29 0.20 -18.63
C GLY A 165 3.95 1.66 -18.31
N ASN A 166 3.89 2.03 -17.02
CA ASN A 166 3.53 3.36 -16.57
C ASN A 166 4.68 4.36 -16.76
N LYS A 167 4.34 5.66 -16.64
CA LYS A 167 5.32 6.75 -16.62
C LYS A 167 5.49 7.26 -15.19
N ASP A 168 6.65 6.97 -14.64
CA ASP A 168 7.00 7.39 -13.29
C ASP A 168 7.83 8.68 -13.33
N TYR A 169 7.51 9.58 -12.41
CA TYR A 169 8.23 10.84 -12.23
C TYR A 169 8.87 10.84 -10.85
N MET A 170 10.19 11.03 -10.80
CA MET A 170 10.95 11.06 -9.56
C MET A 170 11.35 12.49 -9.21
N PHE A 171 11.03 12.92 -8.00
CA PHE A 171 11.32 14.25 -7.49
C PHE A 171 12.20 14.12 -6.25
N ARG A 172 13.39 14.72 -6.28
CA ARG A 172 14.24 14.79 -5.09
C ARG A 172 13.57 15.68 -4.04
N ALA A 173 13.43 15.15 -2.83
CA ALA A 173 12.93 15.93 -1.69
C ALA A 173 13.98 16.99 -1.32
N ASN A 174 13.56 18.25 -1.30
CA ASN A 174 14.40 19.35 -0.84
C ASN A 174 14.08 19.64 0.63
N THR A 175 14.60 18.81 1.53
CA THR A 175 14.45 19.01 2.98
C THR A 175 15.79 18.88 3.69
N PRO A 176 15.94 19.47 4.90
CA PRO A 176 17.15 19.30 5.68
C PRO A 176 17.44 17.81 5.98
N PRO A 177 18.72 17.39 6.03
CA PRO A 177 19.09 15.99 6.27
C PRO A 177 18.45 15.37 7.52
N GLU A 178 18.28 16.15 8.59
CA GLU A 178 17.63 15.68 9.81
C GLU A 178 16.16 15.30 9.58
N LYS A 179 15.44 16.04 8.72
CA LYS A 179 14.04 15.76 8.39
C LYS A 179 13.87 14.54 7.50
N ASN A 180 14.81 14.31 6.58
CA ASN A 180 14.85 13.07 5.80
C ASN A 180 15.04 11.85 6.71
N ARG A 181 15.91 11.94 7.72
CA ARG A 181 16.10 10.86 8.70
C ARG A 181 14.88 10.66 9.60
N GLU A 182 14.29 11.75 10.12
CA GLU A 182 13.04 11.68 10.90
C GLU A 182 11.94 10.97 10.10
N LEU A 183 11.81 11.27 8.81
CA LEU A 183 10.87 10.59 7.92
C LEU A 183 11.19 9.10 7.77
N LEU A 184 12.45 8.73 7.54
CA LEU A 184 12.86 7.32 7.46
C LEU A 184 12.49 6.56 8.73
N PHE A 185 12.83 7.09 9.90
CA PHE A 185 12.48 6.46 11.19
C PHE A 185 10.97 6.40 11.42
N ALA A 186 10.20 7.40 10.98
CA ALA A 186 8.75 7.37 11.05
C ALA A 186 8.17 6.24 10.16
N MET A 187 8.71 6.07 8.94
CA MET A 187 8.33 4.98 8.05
C MET A 187 8.69 3.60 8.63
N VAL A 188 9.89 3.45 9.20
CA VAL A 188 10.31 2.22 9.91
C VAL A 188 9.41 1.92 11.11
N LYS A 189 9.04 2.94 11.89
CA LYS A 189 8.12 2.78 13.01
C LYS A 189 6.75 2.29 12.52
N LYS A 190 6.21 2.90 11.45
CA LYS A 190 4.93 2.48 10.87
C LYS A 190 4.99 1.07 10.30
N LEU A 191 6.10 0.72 9.66
CA LEU A 191 6.37 -0.62 9.13
C LEU A 191 6.26 -1.69 10.23
N ASN A 192 7.01 -1.49 11.32
CA ASN A 192 7.01 -2.43 12.45
C ASN A 192 5.66 -2.48 13.18
N ASP A 193 4.97 -1.35 13.28
CA ASP A 193 3.64 -1.29 13.89
C ASP A 193 2.62 -2.11 13.09
N LEU A 194 2.60 -1.98 11.76
CA LEU A 194 1.71 -2.77 10.90
C LEU A 194 1.98 -4.28 10.94
N ALA A 195 3.20 -4.69 11.31
CA ALA A 195 3.54 -6.11 11.48
C ALA A 195 2.98 -6.73 12.77
N VAL A 196 2.49 -5.91 13.70
CA VAL A 196 1.92 -6.37 14.99
C VAL A 196 0.45 -5.96 15.10
N ASN A 197 0.13 -4.75 14.67
CA ASN A 197 -1.18 -4.11 14.70
C ASN A 197 -1.63 -3.86 13.26
N PRO A 198 -2.21 -4.87 12.58
CA PRO A 198 -2.68 -4.69 11.22
C PRO A 198 -3.79 -3.63 11.17
N GLU A 199 -3.88 -2.91 10.06
CA GLU A 199 -4.88 -1.87 9.83
C GLU A 199 -5.65 -2.14 8.54
N TRP A 200 -6.86 -1.60 8.41
CA TRP A 200 -7.59 -1.64 7.15
C TRP A 200 -7.04 -0.63 6.15
N TYR A 201 -6.89 -1.03 4.89
CA TYR A 201 -6.61 -0.12 3.78
C TYR A 201 -7.85 0.71 3.45
N HIS A 202 -7.69 2.02 3.32
CA HIS A 202 -8.75 2.93 2.91
C HIS A 202 -8.40 3.51 1.55
N SER A 203 -9.20 3.17 0.53
CA SER A 203 -8.94 3.53 -0.87
C SER A 203 -9.20 5.01 -1.23
N LEU A 204 -9.65 5.82 -0.26
CA LEU A 204 -9.93 7.26 -0.38
C LEU A 204 -9.70 7.97 0.96
#